data_AF-A0A2T4CLM4-F1
#
_entry.id   AF-A0A2T4CLM4-F1
#
_cell.length_a   1.000
_cell.length_b   1.000
_cell.length_c   1.000
_cell.angle_alpha   90.00
_cell.angle_beta   90.00
_cell.angle_gamma   90.00
#
_symmetry.space_group_name_H-M   'P 1'
#
loop_
_entity.id
_entity.type
_entity.pdbx_description
1 polymer ?
#
loop_
_entity_poly.entity_id
_entity_poly.type
_entity_poly.pdbx_seq_one_letter_code
_entity_poly.pdbx_strand_id
1 'polypeptide(L)'
;VPRTPYVDDDGSNYTELFTVTGENDPVPFITGKHSLGSIQVHGNAIYFLAKRGEDKHTSLYRIATTGGEAQRVLAHENSISSYALSADGRYIAFRARAKADDNDEKLSKKGFKAEIYEEEFEFTHAWLFDTQADAAEPVQVTDNEQIYSVDFRPGHEQLLVRAAPTALVDDNYMSSSYRLIDYTGETVSSF
;
A
#
# COMPACT_ATOMS: atom_id res chain seq x y z
N VAL A 1 -14.93 7.84 12.82
CA VAL A 1 -16.28 8.45 12.82
C VAL A 1 -17.15 7.71 11.81
N PRO A 2 -18.27 7.10 12.24
CA PRO A 2 -19.14 6.38 11.32
C PRO A 2 -19.74 7.33 10.28
N ARG A 3 -20.03 6.80 9.09
CA ARG A 3 -20.83 7.51 8.08
C ARG A 3 -22.27 7.64 8.56
N THR A 4 -22.94 8.70 8.12
CA THR A 4 -24.35 8.93 8.41
C THR A 4 -25.22 8.15 7.41
N PRO A 5 -26.00 7.14 7.86
CA PRO A 5 -26.87 6.38 6.96
C PRO A 5 -27.86 7.30 6.21
N TYR A 6 -28.13 6.99 4.94
CA TYR A 6 -29.04 7.74 4.06
C TYR A 6 -28.63 9.18 3.72
N VAL A 7 -27.47 9.65 4.18
CA VAL A 7 -26.94 10.99 3.91
C VAL A 7 -25.59 10.92 3.20
N ASP A 8 -24.68 10.12 3.73
CA ASP A 8 -23.37 9.91 3.13
C ASP A 8 -23.44 8.78 2.08
N ASP A 9 -22.62 8.89 1.04
CA ASP A 9 -22.39 7.80 0.09
C ASP A 9 -21.88 6.55 0.81
N ASP A 10 -22.05 5.38 0.19
CA ASP A 10 -21.51 4.12 0.72
C ASP A 10 -19.97 4.18 0.81
N GLY A 11 -19.43 3.52 1.84
CA GLY A 11 -17.99 3.43 2.06
C GLY A 11 -17.58 3.20 3.51
N SER A 12 -16.28 3.04 3.72
CA SER A 12 -15.69 2.87 5.05
C SER A 12 -15.90 4.09 5.94
N ASN A 13 -15.79 3.89 7.24
CA ASN A 13 -15.81 4.97 8.23
C ASN A 13 -14.80 6.08 7.89
N TYR A 14 -15.11 7.29 8.33
CA TYR A 14 -14.13 8.38 8.34
C TYR A 14 -13.12 8.15 9.47
N THR A 15 -11.88 8.54 9.23
CA THR A 15 -10.78 8.48 10.18
C THR A 15 -10.33 9.90 10.47
N GLU A 16 -10.25 10.23 11.75
CA GLU A 16 -9.66 11.49 12.20
C GLU A 16 -8.34 11.18 12.89
N LEU A 17 -7.35 12.01 12.64
CA LEU A 17 -6.02 11.93 13.23
C LEU A 17 -5.85 13.08 14.21
N PHE A 18 -5.48 12.74 15.43
CA PHE A 18 -5.09 13.66 16.49
C PHE A 18 -3.65 13.37 16.87
N THR A 19 -2.89 14.42 17.16
CA THR A 19 -1.50 14.31 17.63
C THR A 19 -1.39 14.80 19.06
N VAL A 20 -0.60 14.10 19.87
CA VAL A 20 -0.29 14.48 21.25
C VAL A 20 1.21 14.54 21.45
N THR A 21 1.70 15.59 22.11
CA THR A 21 3.11 15.74 22.47
C THR A 21 3.23 15.74 23.99
N GLY A 22 3.89 14.73 24.57
CA GLY A 22 4.00 14.60 26.03
C GLY A 22 2.63 14.44 26.70
N GLU A 23 2.40 15.17 27.79
CA GLU A 23 1.15 15.14 28.58
C GLU A 23 0.14 16.23 28.16
N ASN A 24 0.34 16.87 27.01
CA ASN A 24 -0.58 17.90 26.51
C ASN A 24 -1.90 17.30 26.01
N ASP A 25 -2.91 18.14 25.84
CA ASP A 25 -4.16 17.74 25.21
C ASP A 25 -3.95 17.34 23.73
N PRO A 26 -4.70 16.36 23.21
CA PRO A 26 -4.65 15.99 21.78
C PRO A 26 -5.08 17.15 20.88
N VAL A 27 -4.26 17.46 19.88
CA VAL A 27 -4.55 18.49 18.88
C VAL A 27 -5.10 17.82 17.61
N PRO A 28 -6.25 18.29 17.07
CA PRO A 28 -6.78 17.79 15.80
C PRO A 28 -5.80 18.09 14.68
N PHE A 29 -5.51 17.08 13.87
CA PHE A 29 -4.45 17.14 12.88
C PHE A 29 -4.98 16.86 11.46
N ILE A 30 -5.77 15.80 11.29
CA ILE A 30 -6.61 15.60 10.10
C ILE A 30 -8.03 15.28 10.59
N THR A 31 -9.00 16.14 10.29
CA THR A 31 -10.39 15.98 10.73
C THR A 31 -11.36 16.02 9.56
N GLY A 32 -12.61 15.63 9.82
CA GLY A 32 -13.69 15.69 8.81
C GLY A 32 -13.85 14.40 8.00
N LYS A 33 -14.45 14.52 6.81
CA LYS A 33 -14.89 13.40 5.97
C LYS A 33 -13.75 12.80 5.14
N HIS A 34 -12.71 12.33 5.80
CA HIS A 34 -11.58 11.67 5.17
C HIS A 34 -11.43 10.23 5.67
N SER A 35 -10.92 9.35 4.81
CA SER A 35 -10.49 8.01 5.21
C SER A 35 -8.97 7.96 5.12
N LEU A 36 -8.35 7.57 6.23
CA LEU A 36 -6.90 7.47 6.41
C LEU A 36 -6.58 6.05 6.87
N GLY A 37 -5.49 5.49 6.38
CA GLY A 37 -4.97 4.19 6.80
C GLY A 37 -3.45 4.19 6.94
N SER A 38 -2.90 3.13 7.55
CA SER A 38 -1.46 2.89 7.65
C SER A 38 -0.65 4.10 8.13
N ILE A 39 -1.00 4.66 9.29
CA ILE A 39 -0.36 5.87 9.81
C ILE A 39 0.99 5.51 10.43
N GLN A 40 2.07 6.17 10.03
CA GLN A 40 3.41 6.01 10.60
C GLN A 40 4.09 7.36 10.82
N VAL A 41 4.83 7.50 11.92
CA VAL A 41 5.68 8.67 12.18
C VAL A 41 7.11 8.30 11.77
N HIS A 42 7.73 9.12 10.92
CA HIS A 42 9.13 8.96 10.52
C HIS A 42 9.80 10.33 10.47
N GLY A 43 10.86 10.50 11.26
CA GLY A 43 11.52 11.79 11.44
C GLY A 43 10.56 12.88 11.93
N ASN A 44 10.44 13.96 11.15
CA ASN A 44 9.55 15.08 11.41
C ASN A 44 8.25 15.05 10.57
N ALA A 45 7.87 13.87 10.06
CA ALA A 45 6.70 13.72 9.21
C ALA A 45 5.81 12.56 9.67
N ILE A 46 4.52 12.71 9.39
CA ILE A 46 3.51 11.66 9.52
C ILE A 46 3.14 11.21 8.11
N TYR A 47 3.35 9.93 7.85
CA TYR A 47 2.99 9.25 6.61
C TYR A 47 1.67 8.52 6.78
N PHE A 48 0.85 8.50 5.73
CA PHE A 48 -0.43 7.82 5.75
C PHE A 48 -0.95 7.55 4.33
N LEU A 49 -1.80 6.54 4.21
CA LEU A 49 -2.52 6.23 2.98
C LEU A 49 -3.86 6.96 2.96
N ALA A 50 -4.18 7.59 1.83
CA ALA A 50 -5.46 8.25 1.62
C ALA A 50 -5.78 8.38 0.12
N LYS A 51 -7.06 8.62 -0.17
CA LYS A 51 -7.53 9.12 -1.46
C LYS A 51 -7.94 10.57 -1.27
N ARG A 52 -7.23 11.53 -1.88
CA ARG A 52 -7.46 12.98 -1.69
C ARG A 52 -7.53 13.71 -3.02
N GLY A 53 -8.26 14.83 -3.08
CA GLY A 53 -8.36 15.65 -4.28
C GLY A 53 -8.86 14.86 -5.50
N GLU A 54 -8.09 14.88 -6.58
CA GLU A 54 -8.39 14.18 -7.84
C GLU A 54 -7.79 12.76 -7.91
N ASP A 55 -7.29 12.21 -6.81
CA ASP A 55 -6.77 10.85 -6.78
C ASP A 55 -7.85 9.85 -7.23
N LYS A 56 -7.49 8.99 -8.19
CA LYS A 56 -8.33 7.84 -8.58
C LYS A 56 -8.17 6.67 -7.59
N HIS A 57 -6.96 6.51 -7.07
CA HIS A 57 -6.53 5.39 -6.23
C HIS A 57 -5.89 5.87 -4.93
N THR A 58 -5.87 5.01 -3.92
CA THR A 58 -5.19 5.30 -2.65
C THR A 58 -3.70 5.53 -2.89
N SER A 59 -3.21 6.68 -2.44
CA SER A 59 -1.82 7.13 -2.58
C SER A 59 -1.18 7.34 -1.21
N LEU A 60 0.15 7.38 -1.16
CA LEU A 60 0.91 7.72 0.05
C LEU A 60 1.08 9.22 0.15
N TYR A 61 0.71 9.76 1.30
CA TYR A 61 0.86 11.15 1.66
C TYR A 61 1.79 11.29 2.86
N ARG A 62 2.43 12.46 2.96
CA ARG A 62 3.13 12.90 4.16
C ARG A 62 2.68 14.30 4.56
N ILE A 63 2.81 14.61 5.83
CA ILE A 63 2.56 15.93 6.41
C ILE A 63 3.57 16.14 7.54
N ALA A 64 4.09 17.36 7.69
CA ALA A 64 5.05 17.66 8.76
C ALA A 64 4.37 17.51 10.13
N THR A 65 5.05 16.94 11.13
CA THR A 65 4.50 16.75 12.50
C THR A 65 4.09 18.05 13.18
N THR A 66 4.61 19.19 12.71
CA THR A 66 4.25 20.54 13.15
C THR A 66 2.99 21.09 12.48
N GLY A 67 2.35 20.32 11.60
CA GLY A 67 1.19 20.73 10.80
C GLY A 67 1.57 21.30 9.44
N GLY A 68 0.55 21.61 8.63
CA GLY A 68 0.67 22.08 7.26
C GLY A 68 -0.30 21.35 6.32
N GLU A 69 -0.06 21.42 5.02
CA GLU A 69 -0.82 20.66 4.04
C GLU A 69 -0.16 19.32 3.74
N ALA A 70 -0.97 18.28 3.57
CA ALA A 70 -0.49 16.96 3.18
C ALA A 70 0.01 16.97 1.73
N GLN A 71 1.22 16.47 1.52
CA GLN A 71 1.87 16.34 0.22
C GLN A 71 1.84 14.89 -0.24
N ARG A 72 1.49 14.65 -1.50
CA ARG A 72 1.55 13.31 -2.09
C ARG A 72 3.02 12.93 -2.29
N VAL A 73 3.41 11.81 -1.70
CA VAL A 73 4.76 11.24 -1.79
C VAL A 73 4.84 10.25 -2.94
N LEU A 74 3.83 9.39 -3.03
CA LEU A 74 3.82 8.30 -3.99
C LEU A 74 2.41 8.02 -4.47
N ALA A 75 2.23 7.95 -5.78
CA ALA A 75 1.03 7.47 -6.43
C ALA A 75 1.37 6.21 -7.25
N HIS A 76 0.37 5.37 -7.45
CA HIS A 76 0.49 4.16 -8.25
C HIS A 76 -0.78 4.01 -9.11
N GLU A 77 -0.69 3.26 -10.20
CA GLU A 77 -1.81 3.05 -11.12
C GLU A 77 -2.99 2.33 -10.46
N ASN A 78 -2.71 1.54 -9.41
CA ASN A 78 -3.69 0.92 -8.53
C ASN A 78 -3.52 1.38 -7.08
N SER A 79 -4.55 1.17 -6.26
CA SER A 79 -4.53 1.56 -4.84
C SER A 79 -3.40 0.89 -4.07
N ILE A 80 -2.59 1.70 -3.39
CA ILE A 80 -1.61 1.22 -2.42
C ILE A 80 -2.37 0.68 -1.20
N SER A 81 -2.13 -0.58 -0.84
CA SER A 81 -2.84 -1.28 0.24
C SER A 81 -2.08 -1.25 1.58
N SER A 82 -0.75 -1.19 1.54
CA SER A 82 0.11 -0.92 2.71
C SER A 82 1.47 -0.43 2.25
N TYR A 83 2.24 0.17 3.16
CA TYR A 83 3.63 0.56 2.92
C TYR A 83 4.48 0.38 4.18
N ALA A 84 5.79 0.40 3.98
CA ALA A 84 6.83 0.48 4.98
C ALA A 84 7.90 1.47 4.50
N LEU A 85 8.58 2.12 5.43
CA LEU A 85 9.68 3.04 5.16
C LEU A 85 10.99 2.40 5.61
N SER A 86 12.05 2.56 4.84
CA SER A 86 13.39 2.22 5.30
C SER A 86 13.80 3.09 6.48
N ALA A 87 14.76 2.64 7.28
CA ALA A 87 15.19 3.37 8.48
C ALA A 87 15.67 4.80 8.17
N ASP A 88 16.33 4.99 7.02
CA ASP A 88 16.80 6.29 6.52
C ASP A 88 15.73 7.10 5.76
N GLY A 89 14.55 6.52 5.51
CA GLY A 89 13.44 7.13 4.77
C GLY A 89 13.67 7.26 3.26
N ARG A 90 14.78 6.71 2.73
CA ARG A 90 15.11 6.76 1.30
C ARG A 90 14.19 5.85 0.49
N TYR A 91 13.93 4.65 0.98
CA TYR A 91 13.15 3.63 0.29
C TYR A 91 11.76 3.48 0.89
N ILE A 92 10.79 3.24 0.00
CA ILE A 92 9.41 2.93 0.36
C ILE A 92 9.10 1.56 -0.26
N ALA A 93 8.83 0.58 0.60
CA ALA A 93 8.30 -0.70 0.16
C ALA A 93 6.78 -0.66 0.32
N PHE A 94 6.02 -1.08 -0.69
CA PHE A 94 4.57 -1.03 -0.62
C PHE A 94 3.91 -2.18 -1.38
N ARG A 95 2.60 -2.34 -1.17
CA ARG A 95 1.80 -3.35 -1.86
C ARG A 95 0.74 -2.70 -2.75
N ALA A 96 0.65 -3.19 -3.97
CA ALA A 96 -0.38 -2.83 -4.93
C ALA A 96 -0.55 -3.95 -5.97
N ARG A 97 -1.74 -4.04 -6.58
CA ARG A 97 -1.95 -4.90 -7.74
C ARG A 97 -1.19 -4.35 -8.96
N ALA A 98 -0.70 -5.25 -9.81
CA ALA A 98 -0.23 -4.87 -11.14
C ALA A 98 -1.38 -4.27 -11.97
N LYS A 99 -1.02 -3.48 -12.98
CA LYS A 99 -2.01 -3.00 -13.95
C LYS A 99 -2.71 -4.20 -14.59
N ALA A 100 -4.04 -4.14 -14.69
CA ALA A 100 -4.78 -5.13 -15.46
C ALA A 100 -4.26 -5.13 -16.92
N ASP A 101 -4.20 -6.31 -17.56
CA ASP A 101 -3.78 -6.37 -18.95
C ASP A 101 -4.80 -5.61 -19.80
N ASP A 102 -4.34 -4.61 -20.57
CA ASP A 102 -5.18 -3.86 -21.50
C ASP A 102 -5.85 -4.80 -22.53
N ASN A 103 -5.30 -6.01 -22.72
CA ASN A 103 -5.88 -7.04 -23.55
C ASN A 103 -7.14 -7.66 -22.95
N ASP A 104 -7.26 -7.77 -21.62
CA ASP A 104 -8.43 -8.34 -20.96
C ASP A 104 -9.67 -7.48 -21.21
N GLU A 105 -9.53 -6.16 -21.17
CA GLU A 105 -10.62 -5.25 -21.50
C GLU A 105 -11.04 -5.39 -22.98
N LYS A 106 -10.07 -5.61 -23.89
CA LYS A 106 -10.34 -5.85 -25.32
C LYS A 106 -11.03 -7.19 -25.55
N LEU A 107 -10.60 -8.25 -24.86
CA LEU A 107 -11.18 -9.60 -24.95
C LEU A 107 -12.59 -9.62 -24.36
N SER A 108 -12.81 -8.96 -23.22
CA SER A 108 -14.13 -8.78 -22.61
C SER A 108 -15.09 -8.05 -23.55
N LYS A 109 -14.65 -6.97 -24.22
CA LYS A 109 -15.44 -6.27 -25.26
C LYS A 109 -15.76 -7.17 -26.47
N LYS A 110 -14.89 -8.14 -26.78
CA LYS A 110 -15.11 -9.15 -27.84
C LYS A 110 -15.97 -10.33 -27.40
N GLY A 111 -16.49 -10.33 -26.16
CA GLY A 111 -17.37 -11.37 -25.65
C GLY A 111 -16.67 -12.50 -24.89
N PHE A 112 -15.35 -12.44 -24.74
CA PHE A 112 -14.59 -13.35 -23.87
C PHE A 112 -14.73 -12.88 -22.42
N LYS A 113 -15.91 -13.11 -21.83
CA LYS A 113 -16.24 -12.77 -20.44
C LYS A 113 -16.38 -14.01 -19.56
N ALA A 114 -15.84 -15.14 -20.02
CA ALA A 114 -15.87 -16.37 -19.24
C ALA A 114 -14.86 -16.21 -18.11
N GLU A 115 -15.35 -16.02 -16.89
CA GLU A 115 -14.51 -16.06 -15.70
C GLU A 115 -14.23 -17.53 -15.37
N ILE A 116 -12.97 -17.95 -15.54
CA ILE A 116 -12.55 -19.29 -15.12
C ILE A 116 -12.13 -19.20 -13.65
N TYR A 117 -13.02 -19.68 -12.79
CA TYR A 117 -12.81 -19.69 -11.36
C TYR A 117 -11.54 -20.50 -11.01
N GLU A 118 -10.69 -19.94 -10.14
CA GLU A 118 -9.40 -20.52 -9.68
C GLU A 118 -8.26 -20.59 -10.71
N GLU A 119 -8.39 -20.00 -11.91
CA GLU A 119 -7.28 -19.96 -12.89
C GLU A 119 -6.77 -18.55 -13.19
N GLU A 120 -7.61 -17.52 -13.08
CA GLU A 120 -7.24 -16.11 -13.33
C GLU A 120 -7.03 -15.34 -12.02
N PHE A 121 -5.84 -15.43 -11.43
CA PHE A 121 -5.54 -14.73 -10.18
C PHE A 121 -5.02 -13.31 -10.40
N GLU A 122 -5.73 -12.31 -9.85
CA GLU A 122 -5.19 -10.97 -9.68
C GLU A 122 -4.32 -10.88 -8.42
N PHE A 123 -3.00 -10.85 -8.61
CA PHE A 123 -2.05 -10.75 -7.51
C PHE A 123 -1.82 -9.31 -7.04
N THR A 124 -1.60 -9.18 -5.74
CA THR A 124 -0.98 -8.03 -5.09
C THR A 124 0.51 -8.30 -4.97
N HIS A 125 1.33 -7.41 -5.48
CA HIS A 125 2.78 -7.53 -5.46
C HIS A 125 3.42 -6.59 -4.43
N ALA A 126 4.65 -6.90 -4.04
CA ALA A 126 5.53 -5.94 -3.39
C ALA A 126 6.22 -5.06 -4.44
N TRP A 127 6.33 -3.79 -4.12
CA TRP A 127 6.96 -2.76 -4.92
C TRP A 127 7.97 -2.01 -4.07
N LEU A 128 9.04 -1.52 -4.71
CA LEU A 128 10.07 -0.71 -4.09
C LEU A 128 10.20 0.63 -4.81
N PHE A 129 10.28 1.72 -4.06
CA PHE A 129 10.42 3.06 -4.59
C PHE A 129 11.59 3.78 -3.89
N ASP A 130 12.55 4.26 -4.68
CA ASP A 130 13.66 5.10 -4.20
C ASP A 130 13.30 6.57 -4.34
N THR A 131 13.10 7.26 -3.21
CA THR A 131 12.70 8.67 -3.18
C THR A 131 13.76 9.63 -3.70
N GLN A 132 15.01 9.18 -3.87
CA GLN A 132 16.14 10.00 -4.28
C GLN A 132 16.59 9.78 -5.73
N ALA A 133 15.96 8.86 -6.47
CA ALA A 133 16.32 8.61 -7.87
C ALA A 133 15.82 9.74 -8.80
N ASP A 134 16.65 10.15 -9.76
CA ASP A 134 16.35 11.24 -10.72
C ASP A 134 15.10 10.99 -11.60
N ALA A 135 14.68 9.74 -11.72
CA ALA A 135 13.44 9.30 -12.38
C ALA A 135 12.77 8.20 -11.54
N ALA A 136 12.43 8.54 -10.30
CA ALA A 136 11.85 7.60 -9.34
C ALA A 136 10.51 7.06 -9.85
N GLU A 137 10.53 5.82 -10.35
CA GLU A 137 9.34 5.01 -10.59
C GLU A 137 9.37 3.79 -9.67
N PRO A 138 8.21 3.33 -9.17
CA PRO A 138 8.13 2.08 -8.43
C PRO A 138 8.56 0.89 -9.27
N VAL A 139 9.40 0.03 -8.69
CA VAL A 139 9.82 -1.24 -9.29
C VAL A 139 9.09 -2.38 -8.59
N GLN A 140 8.45 -3.25 -9.36
CA GLN A 140 7.87 -4.48 -8.83
C GLN A 140 8.99 -5.46 -8.47
N VAL A 141 8.99 -6.00 -7.25
CA VAL A 141 10.07 -6.88 -6.74
C VAL A 141 9.61 -8.32 -6.48
N THR A 142 8.35 -8.64 -6.80
CA THR A 142 7.79 -9.99 -6.67
C THR A 142 6.90 -10.29 -7.86
N ASP A 143 6.87 -11.53 -8.33
CA ASP A 143 6.06 -11.99 -9.45
C ASP A 143 5.38 -13.34 -9.16
N ASN A 144 4.34 -13.66 -9.92
CA ASN A 144 3.68 -14.98 -9.93
C ASN A 144 3.23 -15.53 -8.55
N GLU A 145 2.91 -14.65 -7.61
CA GLU A 145 2.46 -15.02 -6.27
C GLU A 145 1.69 -13.88 -5.61
N GLN A 146 0.94 -14.20 -4.55
CA GLN A 146 0.21 -13.23 -3.75
C GLN A 146 1.03 -12.74 -2.56
N ILE A 147 1.18 -11.42 -2.41
CA ILE A 147 1.87 -10.79 -1.28
C ILE A 147 0.90 -10.26 -0.22
N TYR A 148 0.99 -10.82 0.99
CA TYR A 148 0.17 -10.47 2.15
C TYR A 148 0.82 -9.47 3.11
N SER A 149 2.14 -9.30 3.07
CA SER A 149 2.84 -8.23 3.80
C SER A 149 4.22 -7.97 3.21
N VAL A 150 4.74 -6.77 3.45
CA VAL A 150 6.11 -6.37 3.13
C VAL A 150 6.61 -5.44 4.23
N ASP A 151 7.85 -5.64 4.69
CA ASP A 151 8.54 -4.76 5.63
C ASP A 151 10.06 -4.79 5.39
N PHE A 152 10.79 -3.77 5.85
CA PHE A 152 12.24 -3.74 5.74
C PHE A 152 12.90 -4.58 6.83
N ARG A 153 13.94 -5.34 6.45
CA ARG A 153 14.84 -5.95 7.44
C ARG A 153 15.71 -4.85 8.07
N PRO A 154 15.72 -4.68 9.40
CA PRO A 154 16.51 -3.63 10.04
C PRO A 154 18.00 -3.74 9.73
N GLY A 155 18.61 -2.68 9.20
CA GLY A 155 20.05 -2.61 8.94
C GLY A 155 20.53 -3.38 7.70
N HIS A 156 19.63 -3.85 6.85
CA HIS A 156 19.97 -4.61 5.64
C HIS A 156 19.14 -4.14 4.44
N GLU A 157 19.69 -4.29 3.23
CA GLU A 157 19.00 -4.02 1.96
C GLU A 157 18.12 -5.21 1.56
N GLN A 158 17.18 -5.57 2.45
CA GLN A 158 16.31 -6.72 2.30
C GLN A 158 14.90 -6.40 2.77
N LEU A 159 13.93 -7.09 2.18
CA LEU A 159 12.53 -7.03 2.55
C LEU A 159 12.10 -8.38 3.12
N LEU A 160 11.36 -8.34 4.22
CA LEU A 160 10.58 -9.49 4.70
C LEU A 160 9.22 -9.44 4.02
N VAL A 161 8.89 -10.49 3.28
CA VAL A 161 7.58 -10.64 2.62
C VAL A 161 6.86 -11.86 3.15
N ARG A 162 5.53 -11.76 3.28
CA ARG A 162 4.65 -12.94 3.43
C ARG A 162 3.97 -13.20 2.10
N ALA A 163 4.22 -14.36 1.52
CA ALA A 163 3.75 -14.72 0.19
C ALA A 163 2.96 -16.05 0.22
N ALA A 164 2.07 -16.24 -0.74
CA ALA A 164 1.44 -17.54 -1.02
C ALA A 164 1.30 -17.77 -2.53
N PRO A 165 1.15 -19.03 -2.97
CA PRO A 165 1.07 -19.36 -4.40
C PRO A 165 -0.09 -18.67 -5.12
N THR A 166 -1.26 -18.56 -4.48
CA THR A 166 -2.43 -17.92 -5.06
C THR A 166 -3.03 -16.82 -4.17
N ALA A 167 -3.96 -16.05 -4.74
CA ALA A 167 -4.76 -15.06 -4.01
C ALA A 167 -5.96 -15.69 -3.26
N LEU A 168 -6.09 -17.02 -3.27
CA LEU A 168 -7.17 -17.71 -2.59
C LEU A 168 -7.07 -17.56 -1.07
N VAL A 169 -8.23 -17.51 -0.44
CA VAL A 169 -8.33 -17.40 1.01
C VAL A 169 -7.68 -18.59 1.72
N ASP A 170 -7.78 -19.80 1.15
CA ASP A 170 -7.16 -21.00 1.73
C ASP A 170 -5.63 -20.87 1.75
N ASP A 171 -5.03 -20.41 0.66
CA ASP A 171 -3.59 -20.19 0.57
C ASP A 171 -3.10 -19.12 1.56
N ASN A 172 -3.91 -18.10 1.86
CA ASN A 172 -3.60 -17.17 2.95
C ASN A 172 -3.44 -17.91 4.30
N TYR A 173 -4.32 -18.86 4.60
CA TYR A 173 -4.32 -19.55 5.89
C TYR A 173 -3.36 -20.74 5.95
N MET A 174 -3.19 -21.46 4.84
CA MET A 174 -2.58 -22.79 4.82
C MET A 174 -1.23 -22.83 4.09
N SER A 175 -1.04 -21.96 3.09
CA SER A 175 0.11 -22.01 2.17
C SER A 175 1.00 -20.77 2.22
N SER A 176 0.65 -19.78 3.04
CA SER A 176 1.43 -18.55 3.16
C SER A 176 2.70 -18.78 4.00
N SER A 177 3.82 -18.24 3.57
CA SER A 177 5.10 -18.33 4.28
C SER A 177 5.84 -17.00 4.27
N TYR A 178 6.80 -16.85 5.19
CA TYR A 178 7.67 -15.68 5.23
C TYR A 178 8.98 -15.98 4.52
N ARG A 179 9.50 -15.00 3.78
CA ARG A 179 10.82 -15.07 3.19
C ARG A 179 11.48 -13.69 3.15
N LEU A 180 12.80 -13.69 3.20
CA LEU A 180 13.62 -12.51 2.93
C LEU A 180 13.95 -12.48 1.45
N ILE A 181 13.67 -11.35 0.82
CA ILE A 181 14.10 -11.03 -0.54
C ILE A 181 15.05 -9.82 -0.51
N ASP A 182 15.94 -9.71 -1.48
CA ASP A 182 16.68 -8.47 -1.71
C ASP A 182 15.84 -7.45 -2.51
N TYR A 183 16.43 -6.29 -2.84
CA TYR A 183 15.75 -5.23 -3.60
C TYR A 183 15.55 -5.55 -5.08
N THR A 184 16.15 -6.63 -5.59
CA THR A 184 15.90 -7.16 -6.94
C THR A 184 14.76 -8.17 -6.97
N GLY A 185 14.35 -8.68 -5.81
CA GLY A 185 13.35 -9.72 -5.65
C GLY A 185 13.92 -11.12 -5.44
N GLU A 186 15.25 -11.27 -5.44
CA GLU A 186 15.88 -12.58 -5.24
C GLU A 186 15.69 -13.05 -3.80
N THR A 187 15.31 -14.32 -3.62
CA THR A 187 15.12 -14.90 -2.29
C THR A 187 16.47 -15.16 -1.62
N VAL A 188 16.66 -14.55 -0.46
CA VAL A 188 17.84 -14.74 0.38
C VAL A 188 17.64 -15.88 1.38
N SER A 189 16.45 -15.98 1.97
CA SER A 189 16.12 -17.01 2.96
C SER A 189 14.61 -17.21 3.05
N SER A 190 14.17 -18.43 3.34
CA SER A 190 12.75 -18.76 3.57
C SER A 190 12.57 -19.39 4.95
N PHE A 191 11.37 -19.28 5.53
CA PHE A 191 11.03 -19.76 6.87
C PHE A 191 9.74 -20.58 6.90
#